data_AF-A0A6C0FBS9-F1
#
_entry.id   AF-A0A6C0FBS9-F1
#
_cell.length_a   1.000
_cell.length_b   1.000
_cell.length_c   1.000
_cell.angle_alpha   90.00
_cell.angle_beta   90.00
_cell.angle_gamma   90.00
#
_symmetry.space_group_name_H-M   'P 1'
#
loop_
_entity.id
_entity.type
_entity.pdbx_description
1 polymer ?
#
loop_
_entity_poly.entity_id
_entity_poly.type
_entity_poly.pdbx_seq_one_letter_code
_entity_poly.pdbx_strand_id
1 'polypeptide(L)' 'MIQMYVVTPNNNVVILNGVRDSFRCRQRKKDKKDTFKFISYKKMLRERKKKNSRVYGPLPFYTISKL' A
#
# COMPACT_ATOMS: atom_id res chain seq x y z
N MET A 1 5.93 0.95 15.12
CA MET A 1 4.85 0.89 14.11
C MET A 1 5.29 1.74 12.92
N ILE A 2 5.19 1.21 11.70
CA ILE A 2 5.63 1.86 10.47
C ILE A 2 4.39 2.15 9.62
N GLN A 3 4.31 3.37 9.11
CA GLN A 3 3.26 3.80 8.18
C GLN A 3 3.79 3.71 6.75
N MET A 4 3.08 2.96 5.91
CA MET A 4 3.39 2.76 4.49
C MET A 4 2.23 3.25 3.63
N TYR A 5 2.56 3.69 2.43
CA TYR A 5 1.58 4.20 1.46
C TYR A 5 1.60 3.27 0.25
N VAL A 6 0.43 2.82 -0.16
CA VAL A 6 0.29 1.97 -1.35
C VAL A 6 -0.72 2.55 -2.31
N VAL A 7 -0.50 2.33 -3.60
CA VAL A 7 -1.43 2.68 -4.67
C VAL A 7 -2.10 1.42 -5.18
N THR A 8 -3.42 1.49 -5.26
CA THR A 8 -4.27 0.48 -5.89
C THR A 8 -4.21 0.58 -7.42
N PRO A 9 -4.62 -0.45 -8.14
CA PRO A 9 -4.69 -0.43 -9.61
C PRO A 9 -5.57 0.71 -10.14
N ASN A 10 -6.59 1.09 -9.36
CA ASN A 10 -7.51 2.20 -9.66
C ASN A 10 -6.97 3.58 -9.22
N ASN A 11 -5.65 3.72 -9.01
CA ASN A 11 -4.98 4.95 -8.56
C ASN A 11 -5.42 5.51 -7.20
N ASN A 12 -6.20 4.77 -6.41
CA ASN A 12 -6.47 5.14 -5.03
C ASN A 12 -5.26 4.89 -4.13
N VAL A 13 -5.10 5.71 -3.11
CA VAL A 13 -4.06 5.56 -2.09
C VAL A 13 -4.65 4.83 -0.89
N VAL A 14 -3.93 3.86 -0.35
CA VAL A 14 -4.21 3.26 0.96
C VAL A 14 -3.04 3.50 1.90
N ILE A 15 -3.34 3.94 3.11
CA ILE A 15 -2.37 4.14 4.20
C ILE A 15 -2.42 2.91 5.11
N LEU A 16 -1.31 2.20 5.22
CA LEU A 16 -1.18 0.97 6.02
C LEU A 16 -0.25 1.19 7.20
N ASN A 17 -0.70 0.84 8.40
CA ASN A 17 0.11 0.90 9.61
C ASN A 17 0.41 -0.52 10.10
N GLY A 18 1.69 -0.89 10.16
CA GLY A 18 2.10 -2.25 10.53
C GLY A 18 3.49 -2.30 11.13
N VAL A 19 4.04 -3.50 11.29
CA VAL A 19 5.45 -3.71 11.66
C VAL A 19 6.27 -4.08 10.42
N ARG A 20 7.60 -3.93 10.48
CA ARG A 20 8.49 -4.19 9.33
C ARG A 20 8.29 -5.58 8.74
N ASP A 21 8.05 -6.57 9.59
CA ASP A 21 7.83 -7.96 9.16
C ASP A 21 6.52 -8.14 8.40
N SER A 22 5.46 -7.43 8.78
CA SER A 22 4.18 -7.47 8.06
C SER A 22 4.27 -6.94 6.63
N PHE A 23 5.23 -6.05 6.34
CA PHE A 23 5.46 -5.53 4.99
C PHE A 23 6.48 -6.35 4.17
N ARG A 24 7.09 -7.39 4.76
CA ARG A 24 8.13 -8.21 4.12
C ARG A 24 7.58 -9.23 3.11
N CYS A 25 6.30 -9.13 2.73
CA CYS A 25 5.62 -10.06 1.83
C CYS A 25 6.37 -10.25 0.50
N ARG A 26 7.06 -11.39 0.34
CA ARG A 26 7.59 -11.86 -0.94
C ARG A 26 6.46 -12.57 -1.69
N GLN A 27 5.90 -11.94 -2.73
CA GLN A 27 5.00 -12.64 -3.64
C GLN A 27 5.82 -13.52 -4.60
N ARG A 28 5.71 -14.85 -4.45
CA ARG A 28 6.50 -15.85 -5.19
C ARG A 28 5.83 -16.38 -6.48
N LYS A 29 4.74 -15.78 -6.98
CA LYS A 29 3.98 -16.35 -8.12
C LYS A 29 4.19 -15.62 -9.46
N LYS A 30 4.28 -16.39 -10.54
CA LYS A 30 4.56 -15.98 -11.93
C LYS A 30 3.37 -15.25 -12.60
N ASP A 31 2.14 -15.57 -12.19
CA ASP A 31 0.91 -14.96 -12.71
C ASP A 31 0.47 -13.78 -11.84
N LYS A 32 1.04 -12.60 -12.08
CA LYS A 32 0.78 -11.40 -11.29
C LYS A 32 -0.58 -10.80 -11.66
N LYS A 33 -1.60 -10.99 -10.81
CA LYS A 33 -2.74 -10.06 -10.75
C LYS A 33 -2.29 -8.73 -10.17
N ASP A 34 -2.97 -7.68 -10.59
CA ASP A 34 -2.76 -6.29 -10.18
C ASP A 34 -2.44 -6.12 -8.69
N THR A 35 -1.18 -5.80 -8.39
CA THR A 35 -0.67 -5.66 -7.03
C THR A 35 -0.68 -4.21 -6.55
N PHE A 36 -0.87 -4.02 -5.25
CA PHE A 36 -0.60 -2.74 -4.60
C PHE A 36 0.86 -2.32 -4.78
N LYS A 37 1.09 -1.07 -5.21
CA LYS A 37 2.44 -0.52 -5.41
C LYS A 37 2.79 0.40 -4.26
N PHE A 38 3.89 0.14 -3.56
CA PHE A 38 4.40 1.05 -2.53
C PHE A 38 4.82 2.39 -3.15
N ILE A 39 4.41 3.48 -2.51
CA ILE A 39 4.72 4.84 -2.93
C ILE A 39 5.28 5.66 -1.78
N SER A 40 6.01 6.72 -2.11
CA SER A 40 6.50 7.66 -1.10
C SER A 40 5.38 8.57 -0.59
N TYR A 41 5.58 9.14 0.60
CA TYR A 41 4.69 10.15 1.16
C TYR A 41 4.45 11.33 0.20
N LYS A 42 5.52 11.84 -0.45
CA LYS A 42 5.42 12.93 -1.43
C LYS A 42 4.52 12.56 -2.61
N LYS A 43 4.62 11.32 -3.09
CA LYS A 43 3.74 10.81 -4.16
C LYS A 43 2.30 10.69 -3.69
N MET A 44 2.07 10.24 -2.45
CA MET A 44 0.73 10.18 -1.86
C MET A 44 0.08 11.57 -1.82
N LEU A 45 0.81 12.59 -1.35
CA LEU A 45 0.31 13.95 -1.30
C LEU A 45 -0.05 14.50 -2.69
N ARG A 46 0.72 14.14 -3.72
CA ARG A 46 0.43 14.52 -5.11
C ARG A 46 -0.83 13.82 -5.62
N GLU A 47 -0.97 12.52 -5.37
CA GLU A 47 -2.18 11.78 -5.77
C GLU A 47 -3.41 12.34 -5.05
N ARG A 48 -3.34 12.57 -3.74
CA ARG A 48 -4.45 13.16 -2.94
C ARG A 48 -4.99 14.47 -3.52
N LYS A 49 -4.12 15.31 -4.11
CA LYS A 49 -4.52 16.58 -4.71
C LYS A 49 -5.25 16.43 -6.05
N LYS A 50 -5.13 15.28 -6.72
CA LYS A 50 -5.86 14.99 -7.96
C LYS A 50 -7.32 14.66 -7.63
N LYS A 51 -8.27 15.34 -8.30
CA LYS A 51 -9.72 15.28 -8.03
C LYS A 51 -10.36 13.89 -8.01
N ASN A 52 -9.71 12.86 -8.55
CA ASN A 52 -10.26 11.49 -8.67
C ASN A 52 -9.57 10.41 -7.81
N SER A 53 -8.51 10.72 -7.05
CA SER A 53 -7.88 9.71 -6.20
C SER A 53 -8.44 9.76 -4.78
N ARG A 54 -8.99 8.63 -4.31
CA ARG A 54 -9.44 8.50 -2.92
C ARG A 54 -8.28 8.03 -2.06
N VAL A 55 -8.14 8.64 -0.89
CA VAL A 55 -7.18 8.21 0.14
C VAL A 55 -7.95 7.46 1.21
N TYR A 56 -7.59 6.20 1.42
CA TYR A 56 -8.18 5.32 2.42
C TYR A 56 -7.19 5.06 3.56
N GLY A 57 -7.69 5.06 4.79
CA GLY A 57 -6.93 4.72 5.98
C GLY A 57 -6.71 5.91 6.94
N PRO A 58 -5.83 5.75 7.94
CA PRO A 58 -4.90 4.63 8.15
C PRO A 58 -5.57 3.31 8.58
N LEU A 59 -5.18 2.20 7.95
CA LEU A 59 -5.67 0.85 8.28
C LEU A 59 -4.58 0.02 8.98
N PRO A 60 -4.91 -0.77 10.02
CA PRO A 60 -3.98 -1.70 10.63
C PRO A 60 -3.63 -2.83 9.66
N PHE A 61 -2.33 -3.11 9.53
CA PHE A 61 -1.78 -4.15 8.65
C PHE A 61 -0.80 -5.03 9.42
N TYR A 62 -1.36 -5.95 10.20
CA TYR A 62 -0.63 -6.95 10.97
C TYR A 62 -0.84 -8.30 10.32
N THR A 63 0.02 -8.62 9.35
CA THR A 63 -0.01 -9.92 8.68
C THR A 63 1.24 -10.72 9.08
N ILE A 64 1.04 -12.00 9.38
CA ILE A 64 2.11 -12.99 9.57
C ILE A 64 2.12 -13.87 8.31
N SER A 65 2.24 -13.27 7.12
CA SER A 65 2.22 -14.05 5.90
C SER A 65 3.62 -14.53 5.53
N LYS A 66 3.96 -15.76 5.96
CA LYS A 66 4.71 -16.68 5.10
C LYS A 66 3.79 -16.98 3.89
N LEU A 67 3.94 -16.20 2.82
CA LEU A 67 3.39 -16.52 1.50
C LEU A 67 4.31 -17.51 0.77
#